data_AF-A0A173UKI8-F1
#
_entry.id   AF-A0A173UKI8-F1
#
_cell.length_a   1.000
_cell.length_b   1.000
_cell.length_c   1.000
_cell.angle_alpha   90.00
_cell.angle_beta   90.00
_cell.angle_gamma   90.00
#
_symmetry.space_group_name_H-M   'P 1'
#
loop_
_entity.id
_entity.type
_entity.pdbx_description
1 polymer ?
#
loop_
_entity_poly.entity_id
_entity_poly.type
_entity_poly.pdbx_seq_one_letter_code
_entity_poly.pdbx_strand_id
1 'polypeptide(L)'
;MNGIDKQWIKNIPKFESSDGRRLKFSDEFIKNKLYKALTNKEIICLARGEGRSFRLNDIILHPEILFDWGEKSMHAFLDNTQDEVRKFCDPRIINKERIIYYIEQYSNELKGYYRKYKYFECNDYDVNNFVENLILKVSIEESSSVLLCIKDWIIYALHTMGISEFKKISPCISCSYGEDRFKKAIKFGWGRRPYNKYCVIMDNWIHRHEEGIAYRRMEYVNEVLNRYGLKWFSNKHNEIMLKYGIFPQKLVGYYLLDRNLDNKINKYVINKHYVDKWEEDEEFEIGQSLYFDQKIDFEKLGMYNTIYQYDGQAFTIAGRRN
;
A
#
# COMPACT_ATOMS: atom_id res chain seq x y z
N MET A 1 24.27 1.38 2.51
CA MET A 1 23.10 0.89 1.75
C MET A 1 21.99 1.95 1.56
N ASN A 2 22.34 3.26 1.47
CA ASN A 2 21.33 4.35 1.27
C ASN A 2 21.75 5.35 0.16
N GLY A 3 22.71 5.01 -0.71
CA GLY A 3 23.35 5.99 -1.60
C GLY A 3 22.40 6.67 -2.58
N ILE A 4 21.52 5.90 -3.21
CA ILE A 4 20.55 6.38 -4.20
C ILE A 4 19.47 7.25 -3.53
N ASP A 5 18.85 6.77 -2.45
CA ASP A 5 17.84 7.52 -1.72
C ASP A 5 18.39 8.84 -1.15
N LYS A 6 19.64 8.83 -0.68
CA LYS A 6 20.30 10.06 -0.23
C LYS A 6 20.47 11.07 -1.36
N GLN A 7 20.74 10.59 -2.58
CA GLN A 7 20.85 11.41 -3.77
C GLN A 7 19.49 12.00 -4.18
N TRP A 8 18.40 11.23 -3.99
CA TRP A 8 17.03 11.75 -4.19
C TRP A 8 16.74 12.94 -3.28
N ILE A 9 16.97 12.81 -1.97
CA ILE A 9 16.77 13.91 -1.00
C ILE A 9 17.66 15.10 -1.36
N LYS A 10 18.93 14.86 -1.72
CA LYS A 10 19.88 15.90 -2.10
C LYS A 10 19.38 16.73 -3.28
N ASN A 11 18.83 16.04 -4.28
CA ASN A 11 18.39 16.60 -5.55
C ASN A 11 16.99 17.25 -5.49
N ILE A 12 16.32 17.28 -4.33
CA ILE A 12 15.09 18.06 -4.17
C ILE A 12 15.44 19.54 -4.38
N PRO A 13 14.85 20.21 -5.40
CA PRO A 13 15.20 21.58 -5.72
C PRO A 13 14.46 22.61 -4.87
N LYS A 14 13.29 22.24 -4.34
CA LYS A 14 12.47 23.06 -3.44
C LYS A 14 11.45 22.21 -2.69
N PHE A 15 11.02 22.72 -1.54
CA PHE A 15 9.94 22.17 -0.73
C PHE A 15 8.70 23.07 -0.77
N GLU A 16 7.53 22.45 -0.75
CA GLU A 16 6.24 23.13 -0.60
C GLU A 16 5.41 22.40 0.47
N SER A 17 4.74 23.13 1.34
CA SER A 17 3.74 22.54 2.24
C SER A 17 2.52 22.08 1.45
N SER A 18 1.91 20.99 1.86
CA SER A 18 0.73 20.43 1.22
C SER A 18 -0.50 21.33 1.28
N ASP A 19 -0.56 22.31 2.15
CA ASP A 19 -1.63 23.33 2.17
C ASP A 19 -1.23 24.65 1.49
N GLY A 20 -0.10 24.65 0.77
CA GLY A 20 0.38 25.82 0.03
C GLY A 20 0.97 26.93 0.91
N ARG A 21 1.02 26.77 2.24
CA ARG A 21 1.63 27.77 3.11
C ARG A 21 3.13 27.88 2.84
N ARG A 22 3.68 29.08 3.07
CA ARG A 22 5.13 29.28 3.04
C ARG A 22 5.77 28.58 4.24
N LEU A 23 6.74 27.70 3.97
CA LEU A 23 7.51 27.02 5.01
C LEU A 23 8.39 28.03 5.77
N LYS A 24 8.37 27.96 7.10
CA LYS A 24 9.28 28.73 7.97
C LYS A 24 10.69 28.13 8.03
N PHE A 25 10.77 26.82 7.80
CA PHE A 25 12.00 26.05 7.84
C PHE A 25 12.80 26.15 6.54
N SER A 26 14.12 26.05 6.64
CA SER A 26 15.00 25.99 5.48
C SER A 26 14.89 24.64 4.76
N ASP A 27 15.20 24.61 3.47
CA ASP A 27 15.31 23.36 2.70
C ASP A 27 16.29 22.36 3.36
N GLU A 28 17.36 22.88 3.97
CA GLU A 28 18.37 22.07 4.66
C GLU A 28 17.82 21.44 5.94
N PHE A 29 16.97 22.15 6.69
CA PHE A 29 16.28 21.57 7.85
C PHE A 29 15.44 20.35 7.44
N ILE A 30 14.62 20.50 6.40
CA ILE A 30 13.72 19.42 5.94
C ILE A 30 14.54 18.25 5.36
N LYS A 31 15.58 18.54 4.57
CA LYS A 31 16.51 17.51 4.07
C LYS A 31 17.13 16.74 5.24
N ASN A 32 17.53 17.41 6.31
CA ASN A 32 18.10 16.76 7.49
C ASN A 32 17.10 15.86 8.22
N LYS A 33 15.84 16.28 8.38
CA LYS A 33 14.77 15.42 8.92
C LYS A 33 14.56 14.17 8.07
N LEU A 34 14.51 14.32 6.74
CA LEU A 34 14.43 13.20 5.81
C LEU A 34 15.66 12.28 5.91
N TYR A 35 16.88 12.84 5.99
CA TYR A 35 18.10 12.05 6.09
C TYR A 35 18.18 11.23 7.37
N LYS A 36 17.88 11.84 8.52
CA LYS A 36 17.89 11.17 9.82
C LYS A 36 16.99 9.94 9.79
N ALA A 37 15.75 10.10 9.34
CA ALA A 37 14.81 9.00 9.35
C ALA A 37 15.01 8.00 8.19
N LEU A 38 15.60 8.39 7.05
CA LEU A 38 16.13 7.43 6.06
C LEU A 38 17.23 6.52 6.65
N THR A 39 18.00 7.01 7.61
CA THR A 39 19.05 6.21 8.29
C THR A 39 18.56 5.48 9.53
N ASN A 40 17.31 5.67 9.94
CA ASN A 40 16.72 5.01 11.09
C ASN A 40 16.35 3.56 10.75
N LYS A 41 16.94 2.59 11.46
CA LYS A 41 16.72 1.15 11.23
C LYS A 41 15.31 0.67 11.61
N GLU A 42 14.61 1.44 12.45
CA GLU A 42 13.24 1.16 12.88
C GLU A 42 12.19 1.62 11.86
N ILE A 43 12.62 2.33 10.81
CA ILE A 43 11.73 2.84 9.75
C ILE A 43 11.96 2.04 8.48
N ILE A 44 10.88 1.65 7.83
CA ILE A 44 10.87 1.15 6.47
C ILE A 44 10.34 2.27 5.57
N CYS A 45 11.22 2.76 4.70
CA CYS A 45 10.88 3.81 3.75
C CYS A 45 10.29 3.19 2.48
N LEU A 46 9.05 3.55 2.15
CA LEU A 46 8.32 3.02 1.01
C LEU A 46 8.12 4.07 -0.08
N ALA A 47 8.02 3.60 -1.32
CA ALA A 47 7.68 4.44 -2.46
C ALA A 47 6.54 3.82 -3.28
N ARG A 48 5.55 4.65 -3.65
CA ARG A 48 4.48 4.32 -4.59
C ARG A 48 4.39 5.36 -5.69
N GLY A 49 4.44 4.90 -6.94
CA GLY A 49 4.24 5.77 -8.09
C GLY A 49 2.77 5.86 -8.48
N GLU A 50 2.30 7.07 -8.78
CA GLU A 50 1.01 7.34 -9.36
C GLU A 50 1.18 8.26 -10.58
N GLY A 51 0.54 7.87 -11.68
CA GLY A 51 0.54 8.66 -12.91
C GLY A 51 -0.74 8.49 -13.69
N ARG A 52 -1.84 8.01 -13.10
CA ARG A 52 -3.15 8.01 -13.72
C ARG A 52 -3.71 9.43 -13.65
N SER A 53 -3.97 10.05 -14.80
CA SER A 53 -4.37 11.47 -14.93
C SER A 53 -5.48 11.89 -13.98
N PHE A 54 -6.55 11.09 -13.86
CA PHE A 54 -7.66 11.41 -12.97
C PHE A 54 -7.25 11.51 -11.49
N ARG A 55 -6.38 10.62 -10.99
CA ARG A 55 -5.87 10.70 -9.61
C ARG A 55 -4.78 11.75 -9.44
N LEU A 56 -3.96 11.91 -10.47
CA LEU A 56 -2.83 12.83 -10.45
C LEU A 56 -3.29 14.28 -10.35
N ASN A 57 -4.36 14.64 -11.05
CA ASN A 57 -4.96 15.97 -10.95
C ASN A 57 -5.46 16.23 -9.54
N ASP A 58 -6.17 15.27 -8.93
CA ASP A 58 -6.63 15.38 -7.55
C ASP A 58 -5.46 15.56 -6.58
N ILE A 59 -4.39 14.77 -6.71
CA ILE A 59 -3.22 14.88 -5.82
C ILE A 59 -2.49 16.21 -5.98
N ILE A 60 -2.35 16.72 -7.22
CA ILE A 60 -1.59 17.96 -7.48
C ILE A 60 -2.40 19.21 -7.14
N LEU A 61 -3.71 19.22 -7.43
CA LEU A 61 -4.60 20.36 -7.21
C LEU A 61 -5.17 20.37 -5.79
N HIS A 62 -5.39 19.19 -5.21
CA HIS A 62 -5.97 18.98 -3.89
C HIS A 62 -5.12 18.02 -3.04
N PRO A 63 -3.83 18.33 -2.81
CA PRO A 63 -2.95 17.50 -1.99
C PRO A 63 -3.50 17.26 -0.58
N GLU A 64 -4.28 18.19 -0.03
CA GLU A 64 -4.98 18.04 1.25
C GLU A 64 -5.84 16.79 1.32
N ILE A 65 -6.43 16.34 0.20
CA ILE A 65 -7.16 15.06 0.17
C ILE A 65 -6.19 13.94 0.54
N LEU A 66 -5.04 13.87 -0.10
CA LEU A 66 -4.07 12.80 0.20
C LEU A 66 -3.51 12.91 1.63
N PHE A 67 -3.22 14.12 2.12
CA PHE A 67 -2.56 14.32 3.41
C PHE A 67 -3.48 14.44 4.63
N ASP A 68 -4.78 14.67 4.44
CA ASP A 68 -5.77 14.62 5.52
C ASP A 68 -6.50 13.27 5.55
N TRP A 69 -6.57 12.58 4.39
CA TRP A 69 -7.33 11.33 4.26
C TRP A 69 -6.49 10.07 4.04
N GLY A 70 -5.47 10.18 3.21
CA GLY A 70 -4.71 9.04 2.68
C GLY A 70 -5.35 8.36 1.46
N GLU A 71 -4.60 7.44 0.85
CA GLU A 71 -5.09 6.62 -0.26
C GLU A 71 -5.67 5.30 0.30
N LYS A 72 -6.95 5.02 0.10
CA LYS A 72 -7.55 3.71 0.47
C LYS A 72 -7.48 2.73 -0.70
N SER A 73 -7.30 1.45 -0.38
CA SER A 73 -7.31 0.36 -1.35
C SER A 73 -8.73 0.06 -1.87
N MET A 74 -8.82 -0.69 -2.96
CA MET A 74 -10.05 -0.78 -3.76
C MET A 74 -11.25 -1.41 -3.05
N HIS A 75 -11.03 -2.25 -2.03
CA HIS A 75 -12.13 -2.80 -1.25
C HIS A 75 -12.89 -1.72 -0.43
N ALA A 76 -12.30 -0.53 -0.21
CA ALA A 76 -12.97 0.59 0.44
C ALA A 76 -14.13 1.19 -0.38
N PHE A 77 -14.22 0.86 -1.66
CA PHE A 77 -15.25 1.36 -2.59
C PHE A 77 -16.46 0.40 -2.69
N LEU A 78 -16.48 -0.70 -1.94
CA LEU A 78 -17.61 -1.63 -1.98
C LEU A 78 -18.83 -1.05 -1.25
N ASP A 79 -19.95 -0.93 -1.96
CA ASP A 79 -21.17 -0.23 -1.50
C ASP A 79 -21.98 -1.04 -0.47
N ASN A 80 -22.13 -2.36 -0.64
CA ASN A 80 -23.16 -3.13 0.10
C ASN A 80 -22.60 -3.87 1.34
N THR A 81 -23.15 -3.61 2.53
CA THR A 81 -22.78 -4.28 3.81
C THR A 81 -23.34 -5.70 3.93
N GLN A 82 -24.33 -6.06 3.12
CA GLN A 82 -24.86 -7.42 3.02
C GLN A 82 -24.08 -8.31 2.04
N ASP A 83 -23.11 -7.74 1.32
CA ASP A 83 -22.25 -8.47 0.40
C ASP A 83 -21.22 -9.35 1.15
N GLU A 84 -21.28 -10.65 0.90
CA GLU A 84 -20.33 -11.63 1.45
C GLU A 84 -18.88 -11.36 1.03
N VAL A 85 -18.66 -10.77 -0.15
CA VAL A 85 -17.32 -10.36 -0.62
C VAL A 85 -16.78 -9.25 0.28
N ARG A 86 -17.63 -8.27 0.64
CA ARG A 86 -17.23 -7.17 1.54
C ARG A 86 -16.89 -7.68 2.93
N LYS A 87 -17.73 -8.57 3.50
CA LYS A 87 -17.46 -9.19 4.80
C LYS A 87 -16.13 -9.96 4.77
N PHE A 88 -15.88 -10.70 3.69
CA PHE A 88 -14.62 -11.41 3.51
C PHE A 88 -13.42 -10.46 3.45
N CYS A 89 -13.55 -9.31 2.78
CA CYS A 89 -12.49 -8.30 2.72
C CYS A 89 -12.25 -7.55 4.06
N ASP A 90 -13.15 -7.65 5.05
CA ASP A 90 -12.99 -6.95 6.33
C ASP A 90 -11.88 -7.61 7.18
N PRO A 91 -10.78 -6.92 7.54
CA PRO A 91 -9.70 -7.45 8.39
C PRO A 91 -10.17 -8.18 9.64
N ARG A 92 -11.23 -7.66 10.25
CA ARG A 92 -11.71 -8.06 11.58
C ARG A 92 -12.52 -9.36 11.53
N ILE A 93 -12.91 -9.78 10.33
CA ILE A 93 -13.69 -10.97 10.10
C ILE A 93 -12.76 -12.04 9.53
N ILE A 94 -12.48 -13.06 10.34
CA ILE A 94 -11.81 -14.28 9.89
C ILE A 94 -12.87 -15.38 9.93
N ASN A 95 -13.33 -15.79 8.76
CA ASN A 95 -14.29 -16.88 8.60
C ASN A 95 -13.60 -18.01 7.83
N LYS A 96 -13.27 -19.11 8.53
CA LYS A 96 -12.59 -20.27 7.93
C LYS A 96 -13.41 -20.90 6.80
N GLU A 97 -14.72 -21.04 6.97
CA GLU A 97 -15.62 -21.59 5.94
C GLU A 97 -15.55 -20.74 4.66
N ARG A 98 -15.52 -19.41 4.79
CA ARG A 98 -15.42 -18.52 3.63
C ARG A 98 -14.03 -18.53 2.99
N ILE A 99 -12.97 -18.67 3.78
CA ILE A 99 -11.60 -18.88 3.27
C ILE A 99 -11.56 -20.17 2.43
N ILE A 100 -12.12 -21.25 2.96
CA ILE A 100 -12.22 -22.55 2.28
C ILE A 100 -13.03 -22.44 0.99
N TYR A 101 -14.21 -21.81 1.02
CA TYR A 101 -15.01 -21.55 -0.18
C TYR A 101 -14.20 -20.84 -1.28
N TYR A 102 -13.43 -19.80 -0.94
CA TYR A 102 -12.63 -19.10 -1.94
C TYR A 102 -11.35 -19.85 -2.35
N ILE A 103 -10.83 -20.76 -1.53
CA ILE A 103 -9.79 -21.72 -1.94
C ILE A 103 -10.34 -22.66 -3.02
N GLU A 104 -11.58 -23.14 -2.87
CA GLU A 104 -12.24 -23.98 -3.88
C GLU A 104 -12.47 -23.20 -5.19
N GLN A 105 -12.88 -21.94 -5.11
CA GLN A 105 -12.99 -21.07 -6.29
C GLN A 105 -11.62 -20.85 -6.96
N TYR A 106 -10.58 -20.59 -6.16
CA TYR A 106 -9.21 -20.48 -6.66
C TYR A 106 -8.73 -21.75 -7.37
N SER A 107 -9.08 -22.94 -6.86
CA SER A 107 -8.75 -24.23 -7.48
C SER A 107 -9.25 -24.35 -8.94
N ASN A 108 -10.50 -23.96 -9.17
CA ASN A 108 -11.12 -24.04 -10.49
C ASN A 108 -10.38 -23.20 -11.52
N GLU A 109 -9.92 -22.02 -11.09
CA GLU A 109 -9.21 -21.04 -11.92
C GLU A 109 -7.74 -21.38 -12.08
N LEU A 110 -7.12 -21.96 -11.05
CA LEU A 110 -5.72 -22.35 -11.04
C LEU A 110 -5.41 -23.34 -12.17
N LYS A 111 -6.30 -24.30 -12.44
CA LYS A 111 -6.18 -25.23 -13.58
C LYS A 111 -6.13 -24.47 -14.91
N GLY A 112 -7.02 -23.50 -15.11
CA GLY A 112 -7.01 -22.65 -16.30
C GLY A 112 -5.74 -21.80 -16.41
N TYR A 113 -5.27 -21.28 -15.26
CA TYR A 113 -4.08 -20.45 -15.17
C TYR A 113 -2.80 -21.22 -15.48
N TYR A 114 -2.62 -22.44 -14.96
CA TYR A 114 -1.48 -23.31 -15.25
C TYR A 114 -1.41 -23.75 -16.70
N ARG A 115 -2.55 -24.10 -17.32
CA ARG A 115 -2.61 -24.34 -18.78
C ARG A 115 -2.09 -23.17 -19.60
N LYS A 116 -2.41 -21.94 -19.17
CA LYS A 116 -2.06 -20.70 -19.85
C LYS A 116 -0.61 -20.27 -19.60
N TYR A 117 -0.07 -20.54 -18.41
CA TYR A 117 1.23 -20.05 -17.96
C TYR A 117 2.15 -21.21 -17.55
N LYS A 118 2.77 -21.83 -18.56
CA LYS A 118 3.63 -23.04 -18.44
C LYS A 118 4.85 -22.93 -17.52
N TYR A 119 5.21 -21.73 -17.04
CA TYR A 119 6.38 -21.51 -16.19
C TYR A 119 6.17 -21.83 -14.71
N PHE A 120 4.98 -22.29 -14.31
CA PHE A 120 4.72 -22.69 -12.92
C PHE A 120 5.16 -24.11 -12.56
N GLU A 121 5.69 -24.91 -13.50
CA GLU A 121 6.18 -26.29 -13.25
C GLU A 121 5.19 -27.17 -12.44
N CYS A 122 3.88 -26.96 -12.63
CA CYS A 122 2.84 -27.73 -11.94
C CYS A 122 1.92 -28.39 -12.96
N ASN A 123 1.43 -29.58 -12.62
CA ASN A 123 0.52 -30.36 -13.44
C ASN A 123 -0.91 -30.18 -12.92
N ASP A 124 -1.87 -29.94 -13.81
CA ASP A 124 -3.28 -29.75 -13.44
C ASP A 124 -3.86 -30.93 -12.64
N TYR A 125 -3.31 -32.13 -12.84
CA TYR A 125 -3.69 -33.36 -12.14
C TYR A 125 -3.45 -33.29 -10.63
N ASP A 126 -2.48 -32.49 -10.18
CA ASP A 126 -2.13 -32.38 -8.75
C ASP A 126 -2.96 -31.31 -8.01
N VAL A 127 -3.75 -30.50 -8.74
CA VAL A 127 -4.50 -29.38 -8.16
C VAL A 127 -5.53 -29.85 -7.13
N ASN A 128 -6.24 -30.95 -7.38
CA ASN A 128 -7.25 -31.45 -6.45
C ASN A 128 -6.61 -31.89 -5.12
N ASN A 129 -5.59 -32.75 -5.18
CA ASN A 129 -4.86 -33.21 -3.99
C ASN A 129 -4.22 -32.03 -3.23
N PHE A 130 -3.69 -31.04 -3.96
CA PHE A 130 -3.15 -29.84 -3.37
C PHE A 130 -4.21 -29.04 -2.60
N VAL A 131 -5.38 -28.83 -3.21
CA VAL A 131 -6.48 -28.05 -2.64
C VAL A 131 -7.09 -28.74 -1.43
N GLU A 132 -7.28 -30.06 -1.48
CA GLU A 132 -7.73 -30.84 -0.32
C GLU A 132 -6.77 -30.70 0.87
N ASN A 133 -5.46 -30.83 0.62
CA ASN A 133 -4.45 -30.62 1.65
C ASN A 133 -4.44 -29.19 2.19
N LEU A 134 -4.64 -28.19 1.34
CA LEU A 134 -4.72 -26.79 1.72
C LEU A 134 -5.93 -26.52 2.62
N ILE A 135 -7.11 -27.02 2.23
CA ILE A 135 -8.36 -26.91 3.01
C ILE A 135 -8.20 -27.56 4.37
N LEU A 136 -7.58 -28.75 4.44
CA LEU A 136 -7.34 -29.45 5.69
C LEU A 136 -6.42 -28.66 6.62
N LYS A 137 -5.31 -28.11 6.09
CA LYS A 137 -4.39 -27.26 6.86
C LYS A 137 -5.07 -25.97 7.36
N VAL A 138 -5.88 -25.32 6.53
CA VAL A 138 -6.62 -24.10 6.92
C VAL A 138 -7.67 -24.40 7.98
N SER A 139 -8.37 -25.53 7.88
CA SER A 139 -9.38 -25.94 8.85
C SER A 139 -8.82 -26.04 10.27
N ILE A 140 -7.61 -26.56 10.42
CA ILE A 140 -6.94 -26.77 11.71
C ILE A 140 -6.04 -25.60 12.18
N GLU A 141 -5.86 -24.56 11.37
CA GLU A 141 -5.00 -23.42 11.72
C GLU A 141 -5.71 -22.51 12.73
N GLU A 142 -5.07 -22.22 13.85
CA GLU A 142 -5.63 -21.40 14.93
C GLU A 142 -5.07 -19.96 14.95
N SER A 143 -3.97 -19.71 14.23
CA SER A 143 -3.37 -18.37 14.16
C SER A 143 -4.20 -17.44 13.27
N SER A 144 -4.91 -16.50 13.92
CA SER A 144 -5.62 -15.42 13.21
C SER A 144 -4.71 -14.63 12.26
N SER A 145 -3.44 -14.45 12.61
CA SER A 145 -2.47 -13.73 11.77
C SER A 145 -2.13 -14.47 10.48
N VAL A 146 -2.06 -15.81 10.53
CA VAL A 146 -1.81 -16.67 9.37
C VAL A 146 -3.06 -16.77 8.52
N LEU A 147 -4.23 -17.02 9.13
CA LEU A 147 -5.52 -17.04 8.42
C LEU A 147 -5.79 -15.72 7.69
N LEU A 148 -5.48 -14.58 8.31
CA LEU A 148 -5.58 -13.28 7.67
C LEU A 148 -4.59 -13.12 6.50
N CYS A 149 -3.37 -13.62 6.65
CA CYS A 149 -2.38 -13.63 5.56
C CYS A 149 -2.86 -14.47 4.37
N ILE A 150 -3.42 -15.66 4.62
CA ILE A 150 -4.01 -16.53 3.60
C ILE A 150 -5.20 -15.83 2.95
N LYS A 151 -6.07 -15.20 3.74
CA LYS A 151 -7.21 -14.42 3.25
C LYS A 151 -6.80 -13.29 2.31
N ASP A 152 -5.87 -12.43 2.74
CA ASP A 152 -5.36 -11.31 1.95
C ASP A 152 -4.72 -11.82 0.64
N TRP A 153 -4.01 -12.95 0.71
CA TRP A 153 -3.44 -13.60 -0.48
C TRP A 153 -4.52 -14.14 -1.42
N ILE A 154 -5.57 -14.83 -0.94
CA ILE A 154 -6.66 -15.34 -1.78
C ILE A 154 -7.32 -14.19 -2.54
N ILE A 155 -7.64 -13.08 -1.85
CA ILE A 155 -8.24 -11.91 -2.49
C ILE A 155 -7.32 -11.39 -3.61
N TYR A 156 -6.02 -11.28 -3.34
CA TYR A 156 -5.04 -10.85 -4.34
C TYR A 156 -4.91 -11.84 -5.51
N ALA A 157 -4.90 -13.15 -5.24
CA ALA A 157 -4.82 -14.17 -6.26
C ALA A 157 -6.03 -14.12 -7.20
N LEU A 158 -7.25 -14.10 -6.65
CA LEU A 158 -8.49 -13.99 -7.41
C LEU A 158 -8.58 -12.66 -8.19
N HIS A 159 -8.07 -11.57 -7.62
CA HIS A 159 -7.92 -10.29 -8.32
C HIS A 159 -7.03 -10.43 -9.57
N THR A 160 -5.84 -11.00 -9.42
CA THR A 160 -4.89 -11.17 -10.54
C THR A 160 -5.35 -12.16 -11.60
N MET A 161 -6.12 -13.18 -11.20
CA MET A 161 -6.79 -14.12 -12.12
C MET A 161 -7.97 -13.48 -12.86
N GLY A 162 -8.47 -12.34 -12.39
CA GLY A 162 -9.51 -11.56 -13.07
C GLY A 162 -10.93 -12.05 -12.79
N ILE A 163 -11.15 -12.73 -11.67
CA ILE A 163 -12.47 -13.22 -11.24
C ILE A 163 -13.43 -12.07 -11.05
N SER A 164 -14.63 -12.14 -11.64
CA SER A 164 -15.58 -11.02 -11.72
C SER A 164 -15.79 -10.31 -10.39
N GLU A 165 -16.00 -11.07 -9.31
CA GLU A 165 -16.16 -10.57 -7.94
C GLU A 165 -14.93 -9.81 -7.43
N PHE A 166 -13.71 -10.27 -7.75
CA PHE A 166 -12.45 -9.76 -7.19
C PHE A 166 -11.62 -8.90 -8.15
N LYS A 167 -11.96 -8.86 -9.43
CA LYS A 167 -11.18 -8.24 -10.52
C LYS A 167 -10.89 -6.76 -10.25
N LYS A 168 -11.76 -6.09 -9.50
CA LYS A 168 -11.60 -4.68 -9.12
C LYS A 168 -11.22 -4.49 -7.66
N ILE A 169 -11.10 -5.55 -6.87
CA ILE A 169 -10.87 -5.51 -5.42
C ILE A 169 -9.42 -5.83 -5.10
N SER A 170 -8.82 -5.02 -4.23
CA SER A 170 -7.55 -5.34 -3.57
C SER A 170 -7.63 -4.84 -2.13
N PRO A 171 -7.24 -5.65 -1.13
CA PRO A 171 -7.15 -5.22 0.27
C PRO A 171 -5.82 -4.51 0.53
N CYS A 172 -4.89 -4.55 -0.44
CA CYS A 172 -3.54 -4.04 -0.29
C CYS A 172 -3.22 -2.95 -1.31
N ILE A 173 -2.38 -2.02 -0.90
CA ILE A 173 -1.69 -1.07 -1.75
C ILE A 173 -0.26 -1.58 -1.95
N SER A 174 0.09 -1.87 -3.20
CA SER A 174 1.46 -2.26 -3.55
C SER A 174 2.40 -1.05 -3.48
N CYS A 175 3.51 -1.24 -2.76
CA CYS A 175 4.59 -0.29 -2.61
C CYS A 175 5.93 -1.00 -2.84
N SER A 176 6.98 -0.22 -3.12
CA SER A 176 8.34 -0.72 -3.23
C SER A 176 9.20 -0.23 -2.06
N TYR A 177 10.18 -1.05 -1.64
CA TYR A 177 11.10 -0.73 -0.55
C TYR A 177 12.57 -1.11 -0.88
N GLY A 178 13.49 -0.63 -0.04
CA GLY A 178 14.93 -0.88 -0.18
C GLY A 178 15.60 -0.02 -1.27
N GLU A 179 16.82 -0.39 -1.66
CA GLU A 179 17.74 0.45 -2.46
C GLU A 179 17.18 0.89 -3.82
N ASP A 180 16.25 0.12 -4.40
CA ASP A 180 15.66 0.37 -5.72
C ASP A 180 14.22 0.92 -5.66
N ARG A 181 13.72 1.33 -4.48
CA ARG A 181 12.30 1.71 -4.32
C ARG A 181 11.87 2.80 -5.29
N PHE A 182 12.65 3.88 -5.43
CA PHE A 182 12.30 4.97 -6.33
C PHE A 182 12.28 4.54 -7.79
N LYS A 183 13.28 3.76 -8.23
CA LYS A 183 13.35 3.22 -9.59
C LYS A 183 12.10 2.40 -9.95
N LYS A 184 11.64 1.58 -9.02
CA LYS A 184 10.45 0.74 -9.19
C LYS A 184 9.16 1.56 -9.14
N ALA A 185 9.04 2.46 -8.17
CA ALA A 185 7.91 3.38 -8.07
C ALA A 185 7.77 4.23 -9.35
N ILE A 186 8.86 4.77 -9.90
CA ILE A 186 8.87 5.50 -11.18
C ILE A 186 8.33 4.64 -12.32
N LYS A 187 8.83 3.40 -12.44
CA LYS A 187 8.38 2.46 -13.49
C LYS A 187 6.86 2.24 -13.42
N PHE A 188 6.31 2.08 -12.22
CA PHE A 188 4.87 1.89 -12.04
C PHE A 188 4.06 3.18 -12.21
N GLY A 189 4.57 4.32 -11.72
CA GLY A 189 3.92 5.62 -11.81
C GLY A 189 3.75 6.09 -13.26
N TRP A 190 4.82 6.02 -14.07
CA TRP A 190 4.69 6.30 -15.50
C TRP A 190 3.90 5.22 -16.25
N GLY A 191 4.02 3.96 -15.81
CA GLY A 191 3.34 2.82 -16.40
C GLY A 191 3.57 2.73 -17.92
N ARG A 192 2.53 2.29 -18.66
CA ARG A 192 2.52 2.30 -20.13
C ARG A 192 1.93 3.60 -20.71
N ARG A 193 1.94 4.71 -19.96
CA ARG A 193 1.22 5.94 -20.32
C ARG A 193 2.20 7.03 -20.77
N PRO A 194 2.47 7.17 -22.07
CA PRO A 194 3.46 8.11 -22.58
C PRO A 194 2.96 9.56 -22.61
N TYR A 195 1.76 9.89 -22.13
CA TYR A 195 1.19 11.24 -22.31
C TYR A 195 1.05 12.08 -21.04
N ASN A 196 1.22 11.49 -19.86
CA ASN A 196 1.12 12.28 -18.63
C ASN A 196 2.39 13.11 -18.45
N LYS A 197 2.21 14.42 -18.21
CA LYS A 197 3.30 15.35 -17.97
C LYS A 197 3.96 15.12 -16.62
N TYR A 198 3.15 14.77 -15.61
CA TYR A 198 3.60 14.59 -14.25
C TYR A 198 3.49 13.13 -13.79
N CYS A 199 4.31 12.79 -12.79
CA CYS A 199 4.23 11.56 -12.02
C CYS A 199 4.50 11.91 -10.57
N VAL A 200 3.71 11.34 -9.65
CA VAL A 200 3.91 11.52 -8.22
C VAL A 200 4.51 10.25 -7.64
N ILE A 201 5.56 10.40 -6.84
CA ILE A 201 6.10 9.32 -6.01
C ILE A 201 5.77 9.62 -4.55
N MET A 202 4.77 8.93 -4.01
CA MET A 202 4.38 9.02 -2.61
C MET A 202 5.46 8.40 -1.73
N ASP A 203 5.87 9.11 -0.68
CA ASP A 203 6.95 8.75 0.23
C ASP A 203 6.36 8.39 1.61
N ASN A 204 6.11 7.09 1.84
CA ASN A 204 5.36 6.58 2.99
C ASN A 204 6.28 5.80 3.93
N TRP A 205 6.40 6.21 5.19
CA TRP A 205 7.41 5.72 6.13
C TRP A 205 6.72 5.07 7.31
N ILE A 206 6.95 3.77 7.47
CA ILE A 206 6.26 2.93 8.45
C ILE A 206 7.25 2.30 9.42
N HIS A 207 6.81 1.92 10.60
CA HIS A 207 7.69 1.28 11.55
C HIS A 207 7.89 -0.19 11.22
N ARG A 208 9.11 -0.68 11.42
CA ARG A 208 9.44 -2.09 11.21
C ARG A 208 8.63 -3.04 12.10
N HIS A 209 8.28 -2.62 13.32
CA HIS A 209 7.47 -3.43 14.23
C HIS A 209 5.99 -3.51 13.82
N GLU A 210 5.54 -2.72 12.84
CA GLU A 210 4.17 -2.79 12.30
C GLU A 210 4.02 -3.92 11.25
N GLU A 211 5.02 -4.78 11.05
CA GLU A 211 4.93 -5.95 10.17
C GLU A 211 3.84 -6.91 10.64
N GLY A 212 2.81 -7.04 9.82
CA GLY A 212 1.61 -7.83 10.06
C GLY A 212 0.40 -7.11 10.54
N ILE A 213 0.64 -5.91 11.04
CA ILE A 213 -0.39 -4.96 11.37
C ILE A 213 -0.63 -4.14 10.11
N ALA A 214 0.30 -3.22 9.79
CA ALA A 214 0.15 -2.22 8.74
C ALA A 214 0.58 -2.72 7.36
N TYR A 215 1.47 -3.70 7.31
CA TYR A 215 2.02 -4.21 6.05
C TYR A 215 2.48 -5.64 6.15
N ARG A 216 2.75 -6.28 5.01
CA ARG A 216 3.50 -7.54 4.93
C ARG A 216 4.56 -7.44 3.84
N ARG A 217 5.80 -7.85 4.15
CA ARG A 217 6.82 -8.06 3.12
C ARG A 217 6.44 -9.28 2.29
N MET A 218 6.72 -9.24 1.00
CA MET A 218 6.47 -10.37 0.11
C MET A 218 7.29 -11.61 0.53
N GLU A 219 8.45 -11.43 1.14
CA GLU A 219 9.24 -12.53 1.73
C GLU A 219 8.45 -13.29 2.80
N TYR A 220 7.86 -12.57 3.76
CA TYR A 220 7.03 -13.18 4.80
C TYR A 220 5.80 -13.88 4.21
N VAL A 221 5.16 -13.24 3.23
CA VAL A 221 3.99 -13.79 2.55
C VAL A 221 4.37 -15.10 1.86
N ASN A 222 5.45 -15.12 1.09
CA ASN A 222 5.96 -16.32 0.44
C ASN A 222 6.32 -17.42 1.44
N GLU A 223 6.91 -17.07 2.59
CA GLU A 223 7.21 -18.04 3.65
C GLU A 223 5.94 -18.70 4.19
N VAL A 224 4.91 -17.90 4.53
CA VAL A 224 3.62 -18.43 4.99
C VAL A 224 3.00 -19.32 3.93
N LEU A 225 2.89 -18.83 2.69
CA LEU A 225 2.29 -19.56 1.58
C LEU A 225 3.00 -20.90 1.30
N ASN A 226 4.34 -20.91 1.33
CA ASN A 226 5.12 -22.12 1.12
C ASN A 226 4.84 -23.22 2.17
N ARG A 227 4.56 -22.87 3.44
CA ARG A 227 4.16 -23.86 4.48
C ARG A 227 2.86 -24.59 4.12
N TYR A 228 2.01 -23.91 3.35
CA TYR A 228 0.74 -24.41 2.84
C TYR A 228 0.86 -25.00 1.43
N GLY A 229 2.08 -25.08 0.88
CA GLY A 229 2.34 -25.57 -0.49
C GLY A 229 1.95 -24.58 -1.59
N LEU A 230 1.55 -23.36 -1.22
CA LEU A 230 1.19 -22.29 -2.16
C LEU A 230 2.48 -21.64 -2.67
N LYS A 231 2.81 -21.87 -3.95
CA LYS A 231 3.90 -21.15 -4.62
C LYS A 231 3.36 -19.81 -5.15
N TRP A 232 4.04 -18.72 -4.82
CA TRP A 232 3.75 -17.39 -5.36
C TRP A 232 4.95 -16.81 -6.10
N PHE A 233 4.78 -15.62 -6.69
CA PHE A 233 5.84 -14.97 -7.44
C PHE A 233 7.02 -14.59 -6.52
N SER A 234 8.24 -14.75 -7.04
CA SER A 234 9.43 -14.27 -6.34
C SER A 234 9.39 -12.75 -6.18
N ASN A 235 9.92 -12.25 -5.07
CA ASN A 235 9.95 -10.82 -4.77
C ASN A 235 11.00 -10.05 -5.61
N LYS A 236 10.90 -10.11 -6.94
CA LYS A 236 11.82 -9.43 -7.87
C LYS A 236 11.77 -7.91 -7.73
N HIS A 237 10.71 -7.39 -7.11
CA HIS A 237 10.42 -5.96 -7.05
C HIS A 237 10.52 -5.38 -5.64
N ASN A 238 11.05 -6.10 -4.65
CA ASN A 238 11.05 -5.63 -3.25
C ASN A 238 9.68 -5.01 -2.93
N GLU A 239 8.64 -5.77 -3.25
CA GLU A 239 7.27 -5.38 -3.06
C GLU A 239 6.92 -5.56 -1.59
N ILE A 240 6.18 -4.59 -1.08
CA ILE A 240 5.55 -4.64 0.23
C ILE A 240 4.07 -4.37 0.03
N MET A 241 3.25 -5.17 0.70
CA MET A 241 1.81 -4.98 0.69
C MET A 241 1.43 -4.12 1.88
N LEU A 242 1.06 -2.86 1.64
CA LEU A 242 0.43 -2.02 2.65
C LEU A 242 -1.03 -2.42 2.77
N LYS A 243 -1.47 -2.75 3.98
CA LYS A 243 -2.84 -3.18 4.22
C LYS A 243 -3.76 -1.97 4.29
N TYR A 244 -4.88 -2.08 3.60
CA TYR A 244 -6.03 -1.17 3.56
C TYR A 244 -5.81 0.23 2.99
N GLY A 245 -4.65 0.84 3.20
CA GLY A 245 -4.36 2.15 2.64
C GLY A 245 -2.96 2.68 2.96
N ILE A 246 -2.63 3.80 2.33
CA ILE A 246 -1.56 4.69 2.75
C ILE A 246 -2.21 5.69 3.70
N PHE A 247 -1.88 5.59 4.98
CA PHE A 247 -2.42 6.49 6.00
C PHE A 247 -1.64 7.79 6.04
N PRO A 248 -2.32 8.92 6.22
CA PRO A 248 -1.67 10.22 6.13
C PRO A 248 -0.65 10.45 7.26
N GLN A 249 -0.81 9.81 8.43
CA GLN A 249 0.17 9.84 9.53
C GLN A 249 1.52 9.21 9.16
N LYS A 250 1.54 8.36 8.13
CA LYS A 250 2.75 7.68 7.64
C LYS A 250 3.24 8.26 6.32
N LEU A 251 2.42 9.07 5.65
CA LEU A 251 2.78 9.74 4.42
C LEU A 251 3.54 11.04 4.73
N VAL A 252 4.86 10.99 4.60
CA VAL A 252 5.73 12.15 4.85
C VAL A 252 5.51 13.22 3.80
N GLY A 253 5.39 12.81 2.55
CA GLY A 253 5.28 13.72 1.42
C GLY A 253 5.20 12.98 0.10
N TYR A 254 5.38 13.73 -0.98
CA TYR A 254 5.59 13.13 -2.29
C TYR A 254 6.56 13.93 -3.15
N TYR A 255 7.27 13.22 -4.03
CA TYR A 255 8.07 13.80 -5.09
C TYR A 255 7.18 14.04 -6.31
N LEU A 256 7.18 15.26 -6.83
CA LEU A 256 6.59 15.55 -8.13
C LEU A 256 7.69 15.47 -9.20
N LEU A 257 7.56 14.51 -10.11
CA LEU A 257 8.42 14.40 -11.29
C LEU A 257 7.75 15.10 -12.48
N ASP A 258 8.53 15.84 -13.25
CA ASP A 258 8.09 16.51 -14.47
C ASP A 258 8.85 15.95 -15.67
N ARG A 259 8.10 15.46 -16.67
CA ARG A 259 8.68 14.91 -17.89
C ARG A 259 9.42 15.98 -18.70
N ASN A 260 9.00 17.25 -18.63
CA ASN A 260 9.67 18.36 -19.30
C ASN A 260 11.04 18.69 -18.68
N LEU A 261 11.32 18.15 -17.49
CA LEU A 261 12.61 18.27 -16.79
C LEU A 261 13.40 16.96 -16.89
N ASP A 262 13.27 16.20 -17.97
CA ASP A 262 13.90 14.88 -18.14
C ASP A 262 13.56 13.88 -17.01
N ASN A 263 12.31 13.91 -16.53
CA ASN A 263 11.83 13.13 -15.39
C ASN A 263 12.58 13.44 -14.07
N LYS A 264 13.18 14.62 -13.93
CA LYS A 264 13.77 15.09 -12.67
C LYS A 264 12.68 15.50 -11.69
N ILE A 265 13.10 15.58 -10.42
CA ILE A 265 12.28 16.11 -9.32
C ILE A 265 12.03 17.59 -9.58
N ASN A 266 10.78 17.97 -9.75
CA ASN A 266 10.34 19.37 -9.84
C ASN A 266 10.23 19.99 -8.43
N LYS A 267 9.63 19.24 -7.50
CA LYS A 267 9.48 19.66 -6.09
C LYS A 267 9.22 18.46 -5.19
N TYR A 268 9.41 18.66 -3.89
CA TYR A 268 8.88 17.79 -2.85
C TYR A 268 7.75 18.50 -2.12
N VAL A 269 6.58 17.88 -2.06
CA VAL A 269 5.45 18.40 -1.28
C VAL A 269 5.44 17.67 0.07
N ILE A 270 5.71 18.40 1.14
CA ILE A 270 5.73 17.88 2.51
C ILE A 270 4.31 17.91 3.08
N ASN A 271 3.94 16.86 3.82
CA ASN A 271 2.69 16.80 4.55
C ASN A 271 2.65 17.91 5.62
N LYS A 272 1.63 18.78 5.55
CA LYS A 272 1.45 19.91 6.48
C LYS A 272 1.46 19.49 7.95
N HIS A 273 0.99 18.28 8.29
CA HIS A 273 0.93 17.82 9.68
C HIS A 273 2.33 17.61 10.28
N TYR A 274 3.32 17.24 9.47
CA TYR A 274 4.72 17.22 9.91
C TYR A 274 5.27 18.63 10.10
N VAL A 275 4.87 19.57 9.23
CA VAL A 275 5.25 20.99 9.35
C VAL A 275 4.66 21.60 10.62
N ASP A 276 3.37 21.43 10.85
CA ASP A 276 2.68 21.82 12.08
C ASP A 276 3.41 21.27 13.31
N LYS A 277 3.78 19.99 13.26
CA LYS A 277 4.48 19.39 14.38
C LYS A 277 5.87 19.95 14.62
N TRP A 278 6.62 20.26 13.56
CA TRP A 278 7.93 20.93 13.70
C TRP A 278 7.81 22.37 14.19
N GLU A 279 6.71 23.06 13.90
CA GLU A 279 6.46 24.42 14.44
C GLU A 279 6.17 24.39 15.95
N GLU A 280 5.63 23.28 16.46
CA GLU A 280 5.46 23.05 17.91
C GLU A 280 6.74 22.53 18.58
N ASP A 281 7.44 21.62 17.91
CA ASP A 281 8.60 20.89 18.41
C ASP A 281 9.60 20.61 17.27
N GLU A 282 10.63 21.47 17.16
CA GLU A 282 11.67 21.31 16.14
C GLU A 282 12.49 20.02 16.31
N GLU A 283 12.49 19.40 17.50
CA GLU A 283 13.17 18.12 17.74
C GLU A 283 12.36 16.92 17.26
N PHE A 284 11.08 17.11 16.90
CA PHE A 284 10.25 16.05 16.35
C PHE A 284 10.87 15.42 15.11
N GLU A 285 11.06 14.10 15.13
CA GLU A 285 11.68 13.33 14.04
C GLU A 285 10.65 12.53 13.27
N ILE A 286 10.87 12.38 11.96
CA ILE A 286 10.01 11.52 11.14
C ILE A 286 10.12 10.08 11.65
N GLY A 287 8.97 9.44 11.80
CA GLY A 287 8.86 8.14 12.45
C GLY A 287 8.59 8.24 13.95
N GLN A 288 8.51 9.42 14.56
CA GLN A 288 7.76 9.54 15.80
C GLN A 288 6.26 9.58 15.52
N SER A 289 5.45 9.24 16.53
CA SER A 289 3.99 9.22 16.39
C SER A 289 3.45 10.61 16.07
N LEU A 290 2.79 10.73 14.92
CA LEU A 290 2.11 11.95 14.47
C LEU A 290 0.60 11.78 14.70
N TYR A 291 0.02 12.68 15.49
CA TYR A 291 -1.40 12.66 15.84
C TYR A 291 -2.09 13.89 15.28
N PHE A 292 -3.14 13.68 14.50
CA PHE A 292 -4.06 14.71 14.06
C PHE A 292 -5.42 14.09 13.76
N ASP A 293 -6.47 14.88 13.93
CA ASP A 293 -7.82 14.48 13.60
C ASP A 293 -7.98 14.36 12.09
N GLN A 294 -8.29 13.16 11.61
CA GLN A 294 -8.85 12.99 10.27
C GLN A 294 -10.30 13.45 10.33
N LYS A 295 -10.57 14.75 10.18
CA LYS A 295 -11.95 15.25 10.09
C LYS A 295 -12.58 14.75 8.80
N ILE A 296 -13.49 13.81 8.95
CA ILE A 296 -14.13 13.08 7.87
C ILE A 296 -15.36 13.86 7.41
N ASP A 297 -15.25 14.59 6.31
CA ASP A 297 -16.45 15.05 5.61
C ASP A 297 -16.86 13.97 4.61
N PHE A 298 -17.81 13.12 5.01
CA PHE A 298 -18.30 12.02 4.18
C PHE A 298 -18.87 12.49 2.83
N GLU A 299 -19.38 13.72 2.74
CA GLU A 299 -19.90 14.27 1.48
C GLU A 299 -18.75 14.69 0.55
N LYS A 300 -17.64 15.18 1.11
CA LYS A 300 -16.45 15.60 0.33
C LYS A 300 -15.49 14.47 0.00
N LEU A 301 -15.58 13.32 0.68
CA LEU A 301 -14.68 12.18 0.51
C LEU A 301 -14.99 11.31 -0.72
N GLY A 302 -15.05 11.96 -1.89
CA GLY A 302 -15.04 11.31 -3.21
C GLY A 302 -15.91 10.06 -3.30
N MET A 303 -15.36 8.96 -3.78
CA MET A 303 -16.05 7.69 -4.07
C MET A 303 -15.81 6.59 -3.02
N TYR A 304 -15.26 6.90 -1.85
CA TYR A 304 -14.98 5.90 -0.82
C TYR A 304 -16.21 5.60 0.04
N ASN A 305 -16.50 4.32 0.26
CA ASN A 305 -17.65 3.85 1.04
C ASN A 305 -17.28 3.31 2.42
N THR A 306 -16.01 2.99 2.64
CA THR A 306 -15.47 2.54 3.92
C THR A 306 -14.25 3.35 4.30
N ILE A 307 -14.17 3.67 5.58
CA ILE A 307 -13.12 4.49 6.15
C ILE A 307 -12.38 3.66 7.18
N TYR A 308 -11.07 3.59 7.02
CA TYR A 308 -10.17 2.98 7.99
C TYR A 308 -9.54 4.04 8.87
N GLN A 309 -9.52 3.75 10.16
CA GLN A 309 -8.68 4.41 11.14
C GLN A 309 -7.49 3.50 11.45
N TYR A 310 -6.35 4.14 11.69
CA TYR A 310 -5.15 3.49 12.17
C TYR A 310 -4.73 4.15 13.47
N ASP A 311 -4.68 3.38 14.56
CA ASP A 311 -4.30 3.85 15.89
C ASP A 311 -2.83 3.55 16.25
N GLY A 312 -2.06 3.02 15.29
CA GLY A 312 -0.68 2.58 15.50
C GLY A 312 -0.55 1.09 15.83
N GLN A 313 -1.59 0.42 16.31
CA GLN A 313 -1.55 -0.99 16.73
C GLN A 313 -2.49 -1.90 15.93
N ALA A 314 -3.61 -1.35 15.46
CA ALA A 314 -4.60 -2.08 14.69
C ALA A 314 -5.29 -1.19 13.66
N PHE A 315 -5.97 -1.85 12.73
CA PHE A 315 -6.89 -1.19 11.84
C PHE A 315 -8.32 -1.36 12.35
N THR A 316 -9.04 -0.25 12.39
CA THR A 316 -10.46 -0.23 12.70
C THR A 316 -11.22 0.46 11.58
N ILE A 317 -12.53 0.22 11.52
CA ILE A 317 -13.41 0.95 10.61
C ILE A 317 -13.94 2.16 11.37
N ALA A 318 -13.54 3.35 10.95
CA ALA A 318 -13.99 4.61 11.54
C ALA A 318 -15.43 4.93 11.10
N GLY A 319 -15.83 4.51 9.90
CA GLY A 319 -17.17 4.72 9.39
C GLY A 319 -17.42 4.12 8.01
N ARG A 320 -18.70 4.09 7.61
CA ARG A 320 -19.19 3.60 6.32
C ARG A 320 -20.26 4.57 5.81
N ARG A 321 -20.31 4.80 4.50
CA ARG A 321 -21.48 5.43 3.88
C ARG A 321 -22.64 4.45 3.96
N ASN A 322 -23.81 4.95 4.39
CA ASN A 322 -25.04 4.18 4.50
C ASN A 322 -25.72 4.02 3.15
#